data_AF-A0A2H5X742-F1
#
_entry.id   AF-A0A2H5X742-F1
#
_cell.length_a   1.000
_cell.length_b   1.000
_cell.length_c   1.000
_cell.angle_alpha   90.00
_cell.angle_beta   90.00
_cell.angle_gamma   90.00
#
_symmetry.space_group_name_H-M   'P 1'
#
loop_
_entity.id
_entity.type
_entity.pdbx_description
1 polymer ?
#
loop_
_entity_poly.entity_id
_entity_poly.type
_entity_poly.pdbx_seq_one_letter_code
_entity_poly.pdbx_strand_id
1 'polypeptide(L)'
;MIIDMHTHIGDLRALSNMRRKPITMEDLIARLDDEGIDRAVLLPWPASPEGLQFPGLFQPQPDMLSQIRSGQRYPDRIILFGNVDPRWGGNIDKTDFSWLFERFVEMGCVGIGEIGANLFYDDPRVVNLFRQCGEWQFPVTIHATGVGEGQYGLIDEPGSPHLLNLLEQAPDTVIIGHGPGFWAQISADATASDLLGYPKGPVRGEGMVQKLLRDFPNMYADISAGSGYNALTRDPVYGVRFLNEFQDKLMFGTDVCFADEEGRMPHLSYLKERLAVGDISQEVYDKITYRNALKVLKRMHTFMEKG
;
A
#
# COMPACT_ATOMS: atom_id res chain seq x y z
N MET A 1 17.76 -7.25 -7.18
CA MET A 1 17.01 -6.02 -6.88
C MET A 1 15.71 -6.42 -6.21
N ILE A 2 15.38 -5.79 -5.09
CA ILE A 2 14.17 -5.95 -4.30
C ILE A 2 13.69 -4.54 -3.95
N ILE A 3 12.41 -4.26 -4.23
CA ILE A 3 11.76 -2.99 -3.95
C ILE A 3 10.60 -3.26 -2.99
N ASP A 4 10.71 -2.73 -1.77
CA ASP A 4 9.62 -2.75 -0.81
C ASP A 4 8.63 -1.63 -1.14
N MET A 5 7.42 -1.97 -1.59
CA MET A 5 6.43 -0.99 -2.04
C MET A 5 5.66 -0.31 -0.91
N HIS A 6 5.91 -0.65 0.36
CA HIS A 6 5.10 -0.12 1.47
C HIS A 6 5.93 0.03 2.75
N THR A 7 6.38 1.24 3.06
CA THR A 7 7.07 1.55 4.32
C THR A 7 6.68 2.93 4.86
N HIS A 8 6.79 3.09 6.17
CA HIS A 8 6.51 4.35 6.87
C HIS A 8 7.70 4.80 7.71
N ILE A 9 7.72 6.09 8.05
CA ILE A 9 8.54 6.64 9.12
C ILE A 9 7.68 7.46 10.08
N GLY A 10 8.15 7.62 11.31
CA GLY A 10 7.54 8.42 12.35
C GLY A 10 7.04 7.59 13.54
N ASP A 11 6.30 8.26 14.41
CA ASP A 11 5.66 7.66 15.58
C ASP A 11 4.22 7.25 15.28
N LEU A 12 4.08 6.00 14.80
CA LEU A 12 2.80 5.36 14.47
C LEU A 12 2.23 4.56 15.66
N ARG A 13 2.74 4.77 16.89
CA ARG A 13 2.24 4.05 18.07
C ARG A 13 0.84 4.50 18.43
N ALA A 14 -0.02 3.55 18.76
CA ALA A 14 -1.26 3.77 19.47
C ALA A 14 -1.05 3.71 20.99
N LEU A 15 -2.01 4.21 21.75
CA LEU A 15 -2.00 4.10 23.22
C LEU A 15 -1.90 2.65 23.70
N SER A 16 -2.43 1.70 22.91
CA SER A 16 -2.38 0.26 23.20
C SER A 16 -1.01 -0.39 22.96
N ASN A 17 -0.09 0.27 22.25
CA ASN A 17 1.20 -0.31 21.86
C ASN A 17 2.40 0.63 22.12
N MET A 18 2.32 1.51 23.11
CA MET A 18 3.38 2.48 23.48
C MET A 18 4.78 1.88 23.71
N ARG A 19 4.87 0.57 23.98
CA ARG A 19 6.13 -0.17 24.12
C ARG A 19 6.93 -0.33 22.82
N ARG A 20 6.29 -0.17 21.65
CA ARG A 20 6.94 -0.29 20.35
C ARG A 20 7.94 0.85 20.16
N LYS A 21 8.93 0.67 19.29
CA LYS A 21 9.90 1.70 18.93
C LYS A 21 9.45 2.43 17.65
N PRO A 22 9.22 3.76 17.69
CA PRO A 22 9.01 4.55 16.46
C PRO A 22 10.13 4.33 15.46
N ILE A 23 9.81 4.38 14.17
CA ILE A 23 10.78 4.16 13.11
C ILE A 23 11.27 5.49 12.53
N THR A 24 12.58 5.70 12.57
CA THR A 24 13.21 6.84 11.89
C THR A 24 13.62 6.47 10.46
N MET A 25 13.99 7.47 9.66
CA MET A 25 14.56 7.20 8.33
C MET A 25 15.86 6.40 8.43
N GLU A 26 16.71 6.72 9.40
CA GLU A 26 17.96 5.99 9.65
C GLU A 26 17.70 4.55 10.09
N ASP A 27 16.69 4.30 10.94
CA ASP A 27 16.27 2.94 11.29
C ASP A 27 15.75 2.18 10.05
N LEU A 28 14.97 2.84 9.19
CA LEU A 28 14.48 2.25 7.94
C LEU A 28 15.65 1.83 7.03
N ILE A 29 16.61 2.74 6.77
CA ILE A 29 17.79 2.43 5.94
C ILE A 29 18.58 1.25 6.53
N ALA A 30 18.84 1.26 7.84
CA ALA A 30 19.57 0.17 8.50
C ALA A 30 18.84 -1.17 8.35
N ARG A 31 17.50 -1.16 8.40
CA ARG A 31 16.69 -2.36 8.14
C ARG A 31 16.79 -2.82 6.70
N LEU A 32 16.72 -1.91 5.73
CA LEU A 32 16.85 -2.28 4.31
C LEU A 32 18.19 -2.97 4.05
N ASP A 33 19.27 -2.48 4.66
CA ASP A 33 20.60 -3.10 4.56
C ASP A 33 20.63 -4.52 5.16
N ASP A 34 20.07 -4.67 6.36
CA ASP A 34 20.05 -5.94 7.08
C ASP A 34 19.18 -7.01 6.39
N GLU A 35 18.04 -6.62 5.84
CA GLU A 35 17.12 -7.55 5.14
C GLU A 35 17.53 -7.81 3.68
N GLY A 36 18.51 -7.06 3.17
CA GLY A 36 18.98 -7.13 1.79
C GLY A 36 17.95 -6.58 0.79
N ILE A 37 17.26 -5.50 1.17
CA ILE A 37 16.30 -4.76 0.34
C ILE A 37 17.02 -3.58 -0.31
N ASP A 38 16.96 -3.49 -1.64
CA ASP A 38 17.69 -2.47 -2.40
C ASP A 38 17.03 -1.10 -2.27
N ARG A 39 15.69 -1.03 -2.41
CA ARG A 39 14.93 0.22 -2.31
C ARG A 39 13.61 0.02 -1.58
N ALA A 40 13.07 1.10 -1.01
CA ALA A 40 11.75 1.12 -0.41
C ALA A 40 10.95 2.35 -0.85
N VAL A 41 9.65 2.19 -1.02
CA VAL A 41 8.71 3.28 -1.18
C VAL A 41 8.34 3.80 0.21
N LEU A 42 8.58 5.09 0.43
CA LEU A 42 8.16 5.80 1.63
C LEU A 42 6.78 6.40 1.40
N LEU A 43 5.80 5.92 2.17
CA LEU A 43 4.42 6.43 2.18
C LEU A 43 4.28 7.35 3.40
N PRO A 44 4.17 8.67 3.22
CA PRO A 44 4.10 9.57 4.35
C PRO A 44 2.76 9.45 5.08
N TRP A 45 2.80 9.55 6.41
CA TRP A 45 1.66 9.27 7.28
C TRP A 45 1.61 10.21 8.51
N PRO A 46 0.41 10.63 8.97
CA PRO A 46 -0.91 10.44 8.39
C PRO A 46 -1.31 11.61 7.46
N ALA A 47 -2.13 11.32 6.45
CA ALA A 47 -2.85 12.35 5.67
C ALA A 47 -4.30 12.54 6.13
N SER A 48 -4.92 11.47 6.66
CA SER A 48 -6.32 11.45 7.06
C SER A 48 -6.49 11.45 8.58
N PRO A 49 -7.51 12.13 9.13
CA PRO A 49 -7.78 12.16 10.57
C PRO A 49 -7.93 10.77 11.20
N GLU A 50 -8.51 9.81 10.49
CA GLU A 50 -8.78 8.45 10.98
C GLU A 50 -7.50 7.64 11.19
N GLY A 51 -6.44 7.99 10.47
CA GLY A 51 -5.12 7.36 10.60
C GLY A 51 -4.24 7.97 11.69
N LEU A 52 -4.65 9.09 12.28
CA LEU A 52 -3.85 9.83 13.25
C LEU A 52 -3.76 9.09 14.58
N GLN A 53 -2.53 8.79 15.01
CA GLN A 53 -2.25 8.30 16.34
C GLN A 53 -1.72 9.43 17.23
N PHE A 54 -2.20 9.52 18.47
CA PHE A 54 -1.88 10.65 19.36
C PHE A 54 -0.38 10.84 19.65
N PRO A 55 0.44 9.79 19.88
CA PRO A 55 1.89 9.95 20.04
C PRO A 55 2.55 10.66 18.85
N GLY A 56 2.08 10.35 17.63
CA GLY A 56 2.54 10.98 16.38
C GLY A 56 2.31 12.49 16.30
N LEU A 57 1.42 13.07 17.11
CA LEU A 57 1.25 14.53 17.19
C LEU A 57 2.42 15.24 17.87
N PHE A 58 3.15 14.53 18.73
CA PHE A 58 4.20 15.10 19.58
C PHE A 58 5.61 14.76 19.11
N GLN A 59 5.74 14.00 18.01
CA GLN A 59 7.05 13.74 17.43
C GLN A 59 7.63 15.01 16.81
N PRO A 60 8.97 15.18 16.80
CA PRO A 60 9.60 16.24 16.03
C PRO A 60 9.27 16.07 14.56
N GLN A 61 8.84 17.15 13.90
CA GLN A 61 8.49 17.14 12.47
C GLN A 61 7.43 16.07 12.14
N PRO A 62 6.21 16.19 12.68
CA PRO A 62 5.16 15.18 12.52
C PRO A 62 4.50 15.21 11.13
N ASP A 63 4.80 16.23 10.33
CA ASP A 63 4.11 16.49 9.07
C ASP A 63 4.67 15.67 7.91
N MET A 64 3.80 15.37 6.94
CA MET A 64 4.15 14.65 5.71
C MET A 64 5.33 15.27 4.94
N LEU A 65 5.44 16.61 4.88
CA LEU A 65 6.50 17.24 4.09
C LEU A 65 7.88 16.96 4.68
N SER A 66 7.99 16.95 6.01
CA SER A 66 9.24 16.59 6.69
C SER A 66 9.64 15.12 6.47
N GLN A 67 8.67 14.22 6.35
CA GLN A 67 8.93 12.81 6.07
C GLN A 67 9.45 12.64 4.64
N ILE A 68 8.81 13.29 3.66
CA ILE A 68 9.28 13.31 2.27
C ILE A 68 10.70 13.89 2.20
N ARG A 69 10.96 15.03 2.86
CA ARG A 69 12.31 15.63 2.93
C ARG A 69 13.33 14.71 3.59
N SER A 70 12.92 13.90 4.57
CA SER A 70 13.81 12.91 5.18
C SER A 70 14.20 11.83 4.17
N GLY A 71 13.25 11.34 3.37
CA GLY A 71 13.53 10.37 2.30
C GLY A 71 14.38 10.93 1.16
N GLN A 72 14.24 12.22 0.82
CA GLN A 72 15.07 12.91 -0.18
C GLN A 72 16.58 12.87 0.13
N ARG A 73 16.97 12.64 1.39
CA ARG A 73 18.38 12.47 1.78
C ARG A 73 18.98 11.14 1.29
N TYR A 74 18.15 10.20 0.84
CA TYR A 74 18.55 8.84 0.44
C TYR A 74 17.97 8.46 -0.94
N PRO A 75 18.23 9.23 -2.02
CA PRO A 75 17.58 9.05 -3.33
C PRO A 75 17.89 7.70 -4.00
N ASP A 76 19.00 7.05 -3.64
CA ASP A 76 19.37 5.73 -4.15
C ASP A 76 18.65 4.57 -3.45
N ARG A 77 17.99 4.85 -2.31
CA ARG A 77 17.37 3.85 -1.44
C ARG A 77 15.88 4.08 -1.25
N ILE A 78 15.42 5.33 -1.29
CA ILE A 78 14.04 5.71 -1.00
C ILE A 78 13.36 6.24 -2.26
N ILE A 79 12.22 5.65 -2.57
CA ILE A 79 11.27 6.09 -3.59
C ILE A 79 10.17 6.86 -2.87
N LEU A 80 9.90 8.10 -3.27
CA LEU A 80 9.00 8.97 -2.53
C LEU A 80 7.58 8.85 -3.05
N PHE A 81 6.62 8.68 -2.15
CA PHE A 81 5.21 8.95 -2.42
C PHE A 81 4.81 10.26 -1.72
N GLY A 82 3.81 10.95 -2.27
CA GLY A 82 3.03 11.95 -1.54
C GLY A 82 1.82 11.26 -0.88
N ASN A 83 1.02 11.99 -0.10
CA ASN A 83 -0.24 11.48 0.42
C ASN A 83 -1.30 12.59 0.47
N VAL A 84 -2.57 12.23 0.32
CA VAL A 84 -3.69 13.16 0.14
C VAL A 84 -4.95 12.59 0.78
N ASP A 85 -5.75 13.46 1.41
CA ASP A 85 -7.12 13.13 1.77
C ASP A 85 -8.09 13.69 0.70
N PRO A 86 -9.05 12.88 0.20
CA PRO A 86 -10.07 13.33 -0.76
C PRO A 86 -10.88 14.55 -0.30
N ARG A 87 -10.93 14.83 1.01
CA ARG A 87 -11.69 15.95 1.61
C ARG A 87 -10.88 17.24 1.69
N TRP A 88 -9.59 17.23 1.36
CA TRP A 88 -8.79 18.47 1.29
C TRP A 88 -9.34 19.41 0.21
N GLY A 89 -9.05 20.71 0.35
CA GLY A 89 -9.58 21.74 -0.56
C GLY A 89 -11.04 22.15 -0.27
N GLY A 90 -11.53 21.91 0.95
CA GLY A 90 -12.85 22.39 1.39
C GLY A 90 -13.95 21.33 1.39
N ASN A 91 -13.59 20.04 1.34
CA ASN A 91 -14.53 18.93 1.39
C ASN A 91 -15.53 18.92 0.22
N ILE A 92 -15.04 19.23 -0.99
CA ILE A 92 -15.84 19.33 -2.21
C ILE A 92 -15.41 18.25 -3.22
N ASP A 93 -16.37 17.74 -4.00
CA ASP A 93 -16.16 16.69 -5.01
C ASP A 93 -15.51 17.19 -6.30
N LYS A 94 -15.16 18.48 -6.36
CA LYS A 94 -14.53 19.15 -7.51
C LYS A 94 -13.24 19.87 -7.14
N THR A 95 -12.62 19.50 -6.01
CA THR A 95 -11.31 20.05 -5.62
C THR A 95 -10.32 19.82 -6.76
N ASP A 96 -9.62 20.88 -7.16
CA ASP A 96 -8.46 20.78 -8.05
C ASP A 96 -7.20 20.50 -7.22
N PHE A 97 -6.63 19.31 -7.40
CA PHE A 97 -5.41 18.87 -6.72
C PHE A 97 -4.14 19.18 -7.52
N SER A 98 -4.25 19.77 -8.71
CA SER A 98 -3.13 20.00 -9.64
C SER A 98 -1.95 20.73 -8.99
N TRP A 99 -2.22 21.77 -8.19
CA TRP A 99 -1.15 22.49 -7.49
C TRP A 99 -0.43 21.59 -6.48
N LEU A 100 -1.15 20.76 -5.73
CA LEU A 100 -0.55 19.82 -4.78
C LEU A 100 0.29 18.75 -5.50
N PHE A 101 -0.23 18.21 -6.60
CA PHE A 101 0.46 17.24 -7.43
C PHE A 101 1.71 17.80 -8.08
N GLU A 102 1.68 19.04 -8.57
CA GLU A 102 2.87 19.75 -9.06
C GLU A 102 3.95 19.80 -7.97
N ARG A 103 3.60 20.17 -6.73
CA ARG A 103 4.54 20.20 -5.60
C ARG A 103 5.12 18.83 -5.28
N PHE A 104 4.30 17.78 -5.33
CA PHE A 104 4.79 16.42 -5.14
C PHE A 104 5.77 16.00 -6.24
N VAL A 105 5.49 16.31 -7.50
CA VAL A 105 6.43 16.07 -8.61
C VAL A 105 7.74 16.85 -8.39
N GLU A 106 7.67 18.13 -8.01
CA GLU A 106 8.85 18.95 -7.70
C GLU A 106 9.69 18.36 -6.56
N MET A 107 9.04 17.70 -5.59
CA MET A 107 9.71 17.01 -4.48
C MET A 107 10.21 15.60 -4.85
N GLY A 108 9.99 15.14 -6.08
CA GLY A 108 10.43 13.83 -6.55
C GLY A 108 9.50 12.67 -6.16
N CYS A 109 8.28 12.97 -5.73
CA CYS A 109 7.28 11.93 -5.48
C CYS A 109 6.82 11.30 -6.81
N VAL A 110 6.64 9.98 -6.80
CA VAL A 110 6.28 9.19 -7.99
C VAL A 110 4.97 8.43 -7.85
N GLY A 111 4.28 8.56 -6.71
CA GLY A 111 2.96 7.97 -6.43
C GLY A 111 2.29 8.65 -5.24
N ILE A 112 1.07 8.21 -4.93
CA ILE A 112 0.26 8.73 -3.83
C ILE A 112 -0.14 7.60 -2.90
N GLY A 113 -0.08 7.84 -1.60
CA GLY A 113 -0.57 6.92 -0.58
C GLY A 113 0.27 6.92 0.69
N GLU A 114 -0.16 6.22 1.72
CA GLU A 114 -1.34 5.35 1.73
C GLU A 114 -2.63 6.16 1.97
N ILE A 115 -3.61 6.05 1.08
CA ILE A 115 -4.90 6.73 1.28
C ILE A 115 -5.68 6.01 2.39
N GLY A 116 -5.71 6.65 3.56
CA GLY A 116 -6.37 6.16 4.78
C GLY A 116 -7.74 6.81 5.07
N ALA A 117 -8.32 7.55 4.13
CA ALA A 117 -9.58 8.27 4.35
C ALA A 117 -10.75 7.29 4.50
N ASN A 118 -11.54 7.44 5.57
CA ASN A 118 -12.67 6.56 5.84
C ASN A 118 -13.94 6.98 5.06
N LEU A 119 -13.89 6.76 3.75
CA LEU A 119 -14.95 7.04 2.78
C LEU A 119 -15.18 5.81 1.89
N PHE A 120 -16.36 5.65 1.32
CA PHE A 120 -16.59 4.63 0.29
C PHE A 120 -15.72 4.90 -0.93
N TYR A 121 -15.26 3.84 -1.61
CA TYR A 121 -14.42 3.96 -2.82
C TYR A 121 -15.05 4.82 -3.92
N ASP A 122 -16.38 4.78 -4.05
CA ASP A 122 -17.14 5.52 -5.07
C ASP A 122 -17.72 6.83 -4.56
N ASP A 123 -17.29 7.30 -3.39
CA ASP A 123 -17.59 8.66 -2.96
C ASP A 123 -17.09 9.66 -4.03
N PRO A 124 -17.91 10.65 -4.45
CA PRO A 124 -17.54 11.57 -5.51
C PRO A 124 -16.20 12.28 -5.29
N ARG A 125 -15.81 12.54 -4.04
CA ARG A 125 -14.52 13.14 -3.69
C ARG A 125 -13.36 12.18 -3.94
N VAL A 126 -13.55 10.89 -3.61
CA VAL A 126 -12.57 9.82 -3.88
C VAL A 126 -12.41 9.64 -5.38
N VAL A 127 -13.52 9.52 -6.11
CA VAL A 127 -13.51 9.39 -7.58
C VAL A 127 -12.78 10.58 -8.23
N ASN A 128 -13.08 11.82 -7.81
CA ASN A 128 -12.40 13.02 -8.31
C ASN A 128 -10.89 12.98 -8.06
N LEU A 129 -10.46 12.63 -6.85
CA LEU A 129 -9.03 12.51 -6.52
C LEU A 129 -8.34 11.46 -7.41
N PHE A 130 -8.92 10.26 -7.52
CA PHE A 130 -8.32 9.17 -8.28
C PHE A 130 -8.22 9.52 -9.76
N ARG A 131 -9.27 10.08 -10.38
CA ARG A 131 -9.21 10.54 -11.78
C ARG A 131 -8.03 11.49 -12.02
N GLN A 132 -7.83 12.46 -11.15
CA GLN A 132 -6.68 13.37 -11.26
C GLN A 132 -5.34 12.65 -11.00
N CYS A 133 -5.26 11.68 -10.07
CA CYS A 133 -4.06 10.84 -9.93
C CYS A 133 -3.71 10.11 -11.24
N GLY A 134 -4.71 9.56 -11.95
CA GLY A 134 -4.54 8.93 -13.26
C GLY A 134 -4.02 9.90 -14.32
N GLU A 135 -4.59 11.10 -14.41
CA GLU A 135 -4.13 12.18 -15.31
C GLU A 135 -2.67 12.55 -15.04
N TRP A 136 -2.27 12.57 -13.77
CA TRP A 136 -0.91 12.84 -13.33
C TRP A 136 -0.02 11.60 -13.32
N GLN A 137 -0.49 10.45 -13.78
CA GLN A 137 0.25 9.17 -13.81
C GLN A 137 0.81 8.74 -12.45
N PHE A 138 0.11 9.09 -11.37
CA PHE A 138 0.43 8.61 -10.03
C PHE A 138 -0.29 7.28 -9.76
N PRO A 139 0.43 6.17 -9.52
CA PRO A 139 -0.17 5.01 -8.88
C PRO A 139 -0.57 5.38 -7.45
N VAL A 140 -1.64 4.74 -6.97
CA VAL A 140 -2.24 5.02 -5.67
C VAL A 140 -2.24 3.76 -4.81
N THR A 141 -1.56 3.79 -3.66
CA THR A 141 -1.70 2.77 -2.62
C THR A 141 -2.83 3.15 -1.67
N ILE A 142 -3.74 2.21 -1.43
CA ILE A 142 -4.96 2.40 -0.63
C ILE A 142 -4.91 1.58 0.65
N HIS A 143 -5.47 2.10 1.74
CA HIS A 143 -5.89 1.24 2.84
C HIS A 143 -7.34 0.84 2.64
N ALA A 144 -7.65 -0.47 2.63
CA ALA A 144 -9.01 -0.97 2.52
C ALA A 144 -9.55 -1.46 3.86
N THR A 145 -10.79 -1.11 4.17
CA THR A 145 -11.53 -1.61 5.34
C THR A 145 -12.99 -1.93 4.99
N GLY A 146 -13.67 -2.63 5.89
CA GLY A 146 -15.13 -2.70 5.91
C GLY A 146 -15.79 -1.55 6.65
N VAL A 147 -17.13 -1.54 6.66
CA VAL A 147 -17.95 -0.62 7.44
C VAL A 147 -17.83 -0.94 8.93
N GLY A 148 -17.33 0.01 9.74
CA GLY A 148 -17.25 -0.19 11.19
C GLY A 148 -16.61 0.96 11.95
N GLU A 149 -16.89 1.02 13.26
CA GLU A 149 -16.22 1.96 14.15
C GLU A 149 -14.74 1.62 14.35
N GLY A 150 -13.92 2.64 14.56
CA GLY A 150 -12.48 2.48 14.82
C GLY A 150 -11.66 2.01 13.62
N GLN A 151 -12.23 2.02 12.42
CA GLN A 151 -11.54 1.70 11.17
C GLN A 151 -11.00 2.96 10.49
N TYR A 152 -9.94 2.79 9.70
CA TYR A 152 -9.45 3.80 8.75
C TYR A 152 -9.31 3.14 7.37
N GLY A 153 -9.16 3.96 6.32
CA GLY A 153 -9.10 3.48 4.94
C GLY A 153 -10.44 3.48 4.21
N LEU A 154 -10.36 3.31 2.91
CA LEU A 154 -11.51 3.30 2.00
C LEU A 154 -12.39 2.08 2.28
N ILE A 155 -13.69 2.36 2.39
CA ILE A 155 -14.71 1.44 2.82
C ILE A 155 -15.26 0.68 1.62
N ASP A 156 -15.39 -0.63 1.76
CA ASP A 156 -16.19 -1.45 0.87
C ASP A 156 -17.08 -2.44 1.64
N GLU A 157 -17.93 -3.13 0.89
CA GLU A 157 -18.77 -4.23 1.35
C GLU A 157 -18.30 -5.56 0.73
N PRO A 158 -18.71 -6.72 1.28
CA PRO A 158 -18.48 -8.00 0.63
C PRO A 158 -18.95 -7.99 -0.83
N GLY A 159 -18.07 -8.35 -1.75
CA GLY A 159 -18.31 -8.25 -3.20
C GLY A 159 -17.69 -7.02 -3.86
N SER A 160 -17.02 -6.15 -3.09
CA SER A 160 -16.30 -4.97 -3.59
C SER A 160 -17.09 -4.02 -4.51
N PRO A 161 -18.40 -3.77 -4.29
CA PRO A 161 -19.19 -2.96 -5.23
C PRO A 161 -18.63 -1.55 -5.43
N HIS A 162 -18.08 -0.93 -4.38
CA HIS A 162 -17.60 0.44 -4.45
C HIS A 162 -16.25 0.53 -5.16
N LEU A 163 -15.34 -0.42 -4.91
CA LEU A 163 -14.07 -0.49 -5.63
C LEU A 163 -14.27 -0.76 -7.13
N LEU A 164 -15.25 -1.61 -7.49
CA LEU A 164 -15.64 -1.82 -8.90
C LEU A 164 -16.07 -0.50 -9.56
N ASN A 165 -16.96 0.25 -8.91
CA ASN A 165 -17.39 1.56 -9.39
C ASN A 165 -16.23 2.56 -9.55
N LEU A 166 -15.26 2.55 -8.62
CA LEU A 166 -14.08 3.41 -8.72
C LEU A 166 -13.19 3.02 -9.91
N LEU A 167 -12.93 1.73 -10.09
CA LEU A 167 -12.11 1.23 -11.20
C LEU A 167 -12.71 1.56 -12.56
N GLU A 168 -14.04 1.53 -12.68
CA GLU A 168 -14.76 1.95 -13.90
C GLU A 168 -14.68 3.46 -14.14
N GLN A 169 -14.74 4.27 -13.07
CA GLN A 169 -14.75 5.74 -13.16
C GLN A 169 -13.36 6.37 -13.26
N ALA A 170 -12.31 5.65 -12.85
CA ALA A 170 -10.91 6.10 -12.89
C ALA A 170 -9.98 5.08 -13.58
N PRO A 171 -10.26 4.66 -14.82
CA PRO A 171 -9.57 3.53 -15.49
C PRO A 171 -8.08 3.80 -15.75
N ASP A 172 -7.67 5.07 -15.80
CA ASP A 172 -6.27 5.47 -16.04
C ASP A 172 -5.42 5.44 -14.76
N THR A 173 -6.04 5.27 -13.59
CA THR A 173 -5.35 5.27 -12.29
C THR A 173 -4.94 3.87 -11.93
N VAL A 174 -3.64 3.65 -11.74
CA VAL A 174 -3.16 2.39 -11.16
C VAL A 174 -3.49 2.37 -9.68
N ILE A 175 -4.30 1.41 -9.24
CA ILE A 175 -4.67 1.21 -7.84
C ILE A 175 -3.90 0.00 -7.31
N ILE A 176 -3.25 0.18 -6.16
CA ILE A 176 -2.53 -0.86 -5.43
C ILE A 176 -3.35 -1.21 -4.20
N GLY A 177 -4.02 -2.36 -4.25
CA GLY A 177 -4.84 -2.88 -3.17
C GLY A 177 -4.02 -3.30 -1.97
N HIS A 178 -4.39 -2.78 -0.80
CA HIS A 178 -3.79 -3.08 0.49
C HIS A 178 -4.87 -3.00 1.60
N GLY A 179 -4.59 -3.61 2.76
CA GLY A 179 -5.43 -3.51 3.94
C GLY A 179 -6.36 -4.72 4.16
N PRO A 180 -6.89 -4.89 5.39
CA PRO A 180 -7.73 -6.02 5.76
C PRO A 180 -8.99 -6.16 4.90
N GLY A 181 -9.64 -5.04 4.55
CA GLY A 181 -10.86 -5.05 3.75
C GLY A 181 -10.66 -5.59 2.33
N PHE A 182 -9.49 -5.32 1.73
CA PHE A 182 -9.14 -5.84 0.41
C PHE A 182 -8.78 -7.32 0.49
N TRP A 183 -7.84 -7.66 1.38
CA TRP A 183 -7.29 -9.02 1.47
C TRP A 183 -8.27 -10.05 2.05
N ALA A 184 -9.25 -9.64 2.86
CA ALA A 184 -10.34 -10.53 3.30
C ALA A 184 -11.13 -11.09 2.11
N GLN A 185 -11.32 -10.29 1.06
CA GLN A 185 -12.08 -10.65 -0.14
C GLN A 185 -11.31 -11.56 -1.11
N ILE A 186 -10.16 -12.11 -0.71
CA ILE A 186 -9.55 -13.25 -1.40
C ILE A 186 -10.43 -14.51 -1.32
N SER A 187 -11.31 -14.60 -0.32
CA SER A 187 -12.22 -15.74 -0.10
C SER A 187 -13.63 -15.41 -0.59
N ALA A 188 -14.31 -16.36 -1.23
CA ALA A 188 -15.67 -16.14 -1.74
C ALA A 188 -16.72 -15.95 -0.63
N ASP A 189 -16.44 -16.46 0.56
CA ASP A 189 -17.29 -16.41 1.75
C ASP A 189 -16.97 -15.25 2.71
N ALA A 190 -16.17 -14.28 2.27
CA ALA A 190 -15.83 -13.11 3.08
C ALA A 190 -17.10 -12.38 3.56
N THR A 191 -17.20 -12.18 4.87
CA THR A 191 -18.30 -11.46 5.51
C THR A 191 -17.92 -10.03 5.85
N ALA A 192 -18.90 -9.18 6.17
CA ALA A 192 -18.63 -7.81 6.59
C ALA A 192 -17.67 -7.73 7.81
N SER A 193 -17.73 -8.72 8.72
CA SER A 193 -16.82 -8.78 9.87
C SER A 193 -15.39 -9.16 9.48
N ASP A 194 -15.21 -9.94 8.42
CA ASP A 194 -13.90 -10.35 7.92
C ASP A 194 -13.12 -9.15 7.34
N LEU A 195 -13.84 -8.19 6.73
CA LEU A 195 -13.26 -6.97 6.17
C LEU A 195 -12.69 -6.01 7.23
N LEU A 196 -12.97 -6.24 8.52
CA LEU A 196 -12.48 -5.42 9.65
C LEU A 196 -11.20 -5.98 10.28
N GLY A 197 -10.63 -7.06 9.74
CA GLY A 197 -9.48 -7.71 10.35
C GLY A 197 -8.84 -8.78 9.47
N TYR A 198 -8.30 -9.82 10.11
CA TYR A 198 -7.55 -10.88 9.45
C TYR A 198 -8.30 -12.22 9.58
N PRO A 199 -9.03 -12.64 8.54
CA PRO A 199 -9.80 -13.89 8.57
C PRO A 199 -8.92 -15.10 8.83
N LYS A 200 -9.46 -16.08 9.57
CA LYS A 200 -8.78 -17.33 9.92
C LYS A 200 -9.29 -18.49 9.07
N GLY A 201 -8.51 -19.57 9.04
CA GLY A 201 -8.85 -20.78 8.29
C GLY A 201 -8.55 -20.65 6.79
N PRO A 202 -8.85 -21.70 6.01
CA PRO A 202 -8.51 -21.78 4.60
C PRO A 202 -9.34 -20.83 3.72
N VAL A 203 -8.88 -20.57 2.51
CA VAL A 203 -9.62 -19.76 1.52
C VAL A 203 -10.72 -20.63 0.89
N ARG A 204 -11.98 -20.18 0.93
CA ARG A 204 -13.14 -20.92 0.43
C ARG A 204 -13.55 -20.39 -0.94
N GLY A 205 -12.93 -20.95 -1.98
CA GLY A 205 -13.21 -20.55 -3.36
C GLY A 205 -12.67 -19.16 -3.70
N GLU A 206 -12.83 -18.77 -4.96
CA GLU A 206 -12.32 -17.48 -5.44
C GLU A 206 -13.21 -16.33 -4.99
N GLY A 207 -12.63 -15.36 -4.28
CA GLY A 207 -13.29 -14.11 -3.93
C GLY A 207 -13.10 -13.01 -4.96
N MET A 208 -13.41 -11.77 -4.56
CA MET A 208 -13.33 -10.63 -5.46
C MET A 208 -11.92 -10.21 -5.84
N VAL A 209 -10.92 -10.42 -4.99
CA VAL A 209 -9.53 -10.03 -5.32
C VAL A 209 -9.10 -10.65 -6.67
N GLN A 210 -9.42 -11.91 -6.89
CA GLN A 210 -9.10 -12.66 -8.10
C GLN A 210 -9.77 -12.01 -9.32
N LYS A 211 -11.08 -11.77 -9.22
CA LYS A 211 -11.85 -11.13 -10.30
C LYS A 211 -11.30 -9.72 -10.61
N LEU A 212 -11.01 -8.92 -9.59
CA LEU A 212 -10.44 -7.58 -9.76
C LEU A 212 -9.07 -7.62 -10.47
N LEU A 213 -8.17 -8.50 -10.03
CA LEU A 213 -6.83 -8.62 -10.60
C LEU A 213 -6.83 -9.18 -12.04
N ARG A 214 -7.82 -10.00 -12.43
CA ARG A 214 -7.97 -10.49 -13.81
C ARG A 214 -8.59 -9.46 -14.74
N ASP A 215 -9.68 -8.83 -14.29
CA ASP A 215 -10.56 -8.07 -15.18
C ASP A 215 -10.07 -6.62 -15.35
N PHE A 216 -9.36 -6.06 -14.37
CA PHE A 216 -8.96 -4.65 -14.39
C PHE A 216 -7.44 -4.49 -14.63
N PRO A 217 -7.01 -3.92 -15.77
CA PRO A 217 -5.59 -3.77 -16.11
C PRO A 217 -4.85 -2.83 -15.15
N ASN A 218 -5.57 -1.87 -14.57
CA ASN A 218 -5.07 -0.87 -13.63
C ASN A 218 -5.12 -1.30 -12.16
N MET A 219 -5.64 -2.50 -11.84
CA MET A 219 -5.63 -3.04 -10.48
C MET A 219 -4.38 -3.90 -10.23
N TYR A 220 -3.70 -3.64 -9.11
CA TYR A 220 -2.57 -4.37 -8.56
C TYR A 220 -2.80 -4.57 -7.06
N ALA A 221 -1.95 -5.34 -6.39
CA ALA A 221 -1.94 -5.42 -4.94
C ALA A 221 -0.51 -5.54 -4.42
N ASP A 222 -0.24 -4.95 -3.26
CA ASP A 222 0.96 -5.31 -2.50
C ASP A 222 0.60 -6.34 -1.42
N ILE A 223 1.57 -7.18 -1.09
CA ILE A 223 1.37 -8.30 -0.18
C ILE A 223 1.59 -7.91 1.30
N SER A 224 1.69 -6.62 1.60
CA SER A 224 2.24 -6.12 2.86
C SER A 224 1.32 -6.31 4.08
N ALA A 225 1.85 -5.91 5.24
CA ALA A 225 1.20 -5.97 6.54
C ALA A 225 0.79 -7.38 6.98
N GLY A 226 0.04 -7.46 8.09
CA GLY A 226 -0.63 -8.69 8.48
C GLY A 226 -1.71 -9.10 7.47
N SER A 227 -2.31 -8.16 6.74
CA SER A 227 -3.43 -8.41 5.83
C SER A 227 -3.02 -9.28 4.63
N GLY A 228 -2.03 -8.82 3.84
CA GLY A 228 -1.54 -9.53 2.66
C GLY A 228 -0.81 -10.81 3.02
N TYR A 229 0.06 -10.76 4.03
CA TYR A 229 0.72 -11.96 4.54
C TYR A 229 -0.27 -13.04 4.97
N ASN A 230 -1.26 -12.68 5.81
CA ASN A 230 -2.25 -13.64 6.30
C ASN A 230 -3.07 -14.23 5.15
N ALA A 231 -3.52 -13.41 4.19
CA ALA A 231 -4.27 -13.88 3.03
C ALA A 231 -3.52 -14.94 2.22
N LEU A 232 -2.21 -14.77 2.04
CA LEU A 232 -1.37 -15.70 1.28
C LEU A 232 -0.92 -16.93 2.09
N THR A 233 -0.79 -16.81 3.41
CA THR A 233 -0.15 -17.87 4.22
C THR A 233 -1.11 -18.70 5.05
N ARG A 234 -2.34 -18.22 5.33
CA ARG A 234 -3.36 -18.98 6.08
C ARG A 234 -3.83 -20.25 5.36
N ASP A 235 -3.60 -20.32 4.05
CA ASP A 235 -3.84 -21.48 3.20
C ASP A 235 -2.65 -21.66 2.23
N PRO A 236 -1.60 -22.42 2.62
CA PRO A 236 -0.35 -22.46 1.87
C PRO A 236 -0.50 -22.94 0.42
N VAL A 237 -1.39 -23.92 0.18
CA VAL A 237 -1.62 -24.45 -1.17
C VAL A 237 -2.32 -23.40 -2.03
N TYR A 238 -3.32 -22.72 -1.47
CA TYR A 238 -4.01 -21.63 -2.16
C TYR A 238 -3.05 -20.46 -2.44
N GLY A 239 -2.26 -20.05 -1.45
CA GLY A 239 -1.32 -18.94 -1.54
C GLY A 239 -0.28 -19.12 -2.63
N VAL A 240 0.33 -20.31 -2.72
CA VAL A 240 1.29 -20.63 -3.79
C VAL A 240 0.62 -20.56 -5.16
N ARG A 241 -0.60 -21.10 -5.32
CA ARG A 241 -1.34 -20.98 -6.58
C ARG A 241 -1.62 -19.52 -6.93
N PHE A 242 -2.06 -18.73 -5.95
CA PHE A 242 -2.37 -17.31 -6.13
C PHE A 242 -1.14 -16.49 -6.54
N LEU A 243 0.03 -16.72 -5.92
CA LEU A 243 1.29 -16.07 -6.30
C LEU A 243 1.67 -16.37 -7.75
N ASN A 244 1.48 -17.61 -8.21
CA ASN A 244 1.80 -18.01 -9.58
C ASN A 244 0.79 -17.44 -10.59
N GLU A 245 -0.51 -17.47 -10.29
CA GLU A 245 -1.57 -16.95 -11.17
C GLU A 245 -1.48 -15.43 -11.33
N PHE A 246 -1.29 -14.70 -10.22
CA PHE A 246 -1.32 -13.23 -10.19
C PHE A 246 0.06 -12.60 -10.15
N GLN A 247 1.11 -13.33 -10.54
CA GLN A 247 2.50 -12.88 -10.50
C GLN A 247 2.75 -11.52 -11.18
N ASP A 248 1.97 -11.15 -12.20
CA ASP A 248 2.11 -9.90 -12.96
C ASP A 248 1.34 -8.71 -12.32
N LYS A 249 0.66 -8.95 -11.19
CA LYS A 249 -0.21 -7.99 -10.50
C LYS A 249 0.14 -7.78 -9.03
N LEU A 250 1.07 -8.58 -8.48
CA LEU A 250 1.47 -8.52 -7.08
C LEU A 250 2.79 -7.81 -6.90
N MET A 251 2.93 -7.07 -5.80
CA MET A 251 4.16 -6.38 -5.43
C MET A 251 4.57 -6.74 -4.01
N PHE A 252 5.88 -6.87 -3.81
CA PHE A 252 6.46 -7.01 -2.48
C PHE A 252 6.27 -5.69 -1.71
N GLY A 253 5.79 -5.81 -0.48
CA GLY A 253 5.74 -4.72 0.48
C GLY A 253 5.75 -5.31 1.88
N THR A 254 6.21 -4.55 2.87
CA THR A 254 6.25 -5.03 4.26
C THR A 254 5.27 -4.32 5.18
N ASP A 255 4.97 -3.05 4.92
CA ASP A 255 4.18 -2.15 5.78
C ASP A 255 4.83 -1.96 7.16
N VAL A 256 6.02 -1.37 7.13
CA VAL A 256 6.85 -1.22 8.33
C VAL A 256 6.51 0.06 9.05
N CYS A 257 6.04 -0.12 10.29
CA CYS A 257 5.60 0.96 11.16
C CYS A 257 6.45 1.12 12.43
N PHE A 258 7.36 0.18 12.72
CA PHE A 258 8.15 0.16 13.96
C PHE A 258 9.57 -0.36 13.71
N ALA A 259 10.53 0.17 14.47
CA ALA A 259 11.96 -0.16 14.36
C ALA A 259 12.44 -1.23 15.34
N ASP A 260 11.55 -1.79 16.16
CA ASP A 260 11.87 -2.93 17.03
C ASP A 260 11.77 -4.27 16.27
N GLU A 261 12.31 -5.32 16.88
CA GLU A 261 12.36 -6.66 16.27
C GLU A 261 10.97 -7.23 15.96
N GLU A 262 9.96 -6.89 16.76
CA GLU A 262 8.57 -7.29 16.51
C GLU A 262 7.94 -6.52 15.34
N GLY A 263 8.64 -5.51 14.80
CA GLY A 263 8.22 -4.73 13.62
C GLY A 263 8.70 -5.34 12.32
N ARG A 264 9.52 -6.38 12.40
CA ARG A 264 10.00 -7.12 11.24
C ARG A 264 8.90 -7.99 10.67
N MET A 265 8.88 -8.05 9.34
CA MET A 265 7.83 -8.74 8.61
C MET A 265 8.40 -9.89 7.78
N PRO A 266 7.77 -11.08 7.81
CA PRO A 266 8.35 -12.31 7.25
C PRO A 266 8.23 -12.44 5.72
N HIS A 267 7.63 -11.47 5.02
CA HIS A 267 7.30 -11.53 3.60
C HIS A 267 8.47 -11.92 2.69
N LEU A 268 9.62 -11.29 2.85
CA LEU A 268 10.77 -11.53 1.97
C LEU A 268 11.34 -12.94 2.19
N SER A 269 11.46 -13.35 3.44
CA SER A 269 11.88 -14.71 3.81
C SER A 269 10.91 -15.75 3.27
N TYR A 270 9.60 -15.50 3.37
CA TYR A 270 8.56 -16.36 2.80
C TYR A 270 8.72 -16.51 1.29
N LEU A 271 8.88 -15.42 0.53
CA LEU A 271 9.09 -15.48 -0.91
C LEU A 271 10.40 -16.22 -1.28
N LYS A 272 11.49 -15.98 -0.53
CA LYS A 272 12.77 -16.69 -0.72
C LYS A 272 12.62 -18.20 -0.46
N GLU A 273 11.86 -18.59 0.56
CA GLU A 273 11.59 -19.98 0.87
C GLU A 273 10.76 -20.65 -0.22
N ARG A 274 9.66 -20.01 -0.67
CA ARG A 274 8.83 -20.52 -1.78
C ARG A 274 9.65 -20.72 -3.06
N LEU A 275 10.57 -19.81 -3.35
CA LEU A 275 11.51 -19.96 -4.46
C LEU A 275 12.46 -21.15 -4.25
N ALA A 276 13.05 -21.27 -3.06
CA ALA A 276 14.02 -22.32 -2.75
C ALA A 276 13.43 -23.74 -2.84
N VAL A 277 12.16 -23.92 -2.46
CA VAL A 277 11.47 -25.22 -2.53
C VAL A 277 10.80 -25.48 -3.89
N GLY A 278 10.84 -24.52 -4.82
CA GLY A 278 10.28 -24.65 -6.16
C GLY A 278 8.77 -24.41 -6.27
N ASP A 279 8.14 -23.82 -5.24
CA ASP A 279 6.72 -23.44 -5.26
C ASP A 279 6.47 -22.26 -6.22
N ILE A 280 7.45 -21.37 -6.38
CA ILE A 280 7.45 -20.27 -7.35
C ILE A 280 8.76 -20.27 -8.16
N SER A 281 8.69 -19.80 -9.40
CA SER A 281 9.89 -19.66 -10.25
C SER A 281 10.67 -18.37 -9.93
N GLN A 282 11.90 -18.28 -10.44
CA GLN A 282 12.67 -17.02 -10.39
C GLN A 282 11.93 -15.87 -11.09
N GLU A 283 11.16 -16.16 -12.14
CA GLU A 283 10.37 -15.15 -12.84
C GLU A 283 9.27 -14.59 -11.94
N VAL A 284 8.52 -15.46 -11.24
CA VAL A 284 7.49 -15.04 -10.28
C VAL A 284 8.11 -14.23 -9.17
N TYR A 285 9.22 -14.70 -8.60
CA TYR A 285 9.96 -13.99 -7.56
C TYR A 285 10.39 -12.59 -8.01
N ASP A 286 11.01 -12.47 -9.18
CA ASP A 286 11.47 -11.19 -9.72
C ASP A 286 10.31 -10.22 -10.01
N LYS A 287 9.19 -10.73 -10.56
CA LYS A 287 8.02 -9.91 -10.83
C LYS A 287 7.46 -9.28 -9.57
N ILE A 288 7.26 -10.10 -8.54
CA ILE A 288 6.72 -9.66 -7.26
C ILE A 288 7.71 -8.74 -6.54
N THR A 289 8.98 -9.10 -6.49
CA THR A 289 9.97 -8.34 -5.70
C THR A 289 10.40 -7.02 -6.33
N TYR A 290 10.32 -6.83 -7.64
CA TYR A 290 10.68 -5.53 -8.23
C TYR A 290 10.10 -5.22 -9.61
N ARG A 291 9.89 -6.19 -10.52
CA ARG A 291 9.55 -5.81 -11.92
C ARG A 291 8.17 -5.17 -12.03
N ASN A 292 7.20 -5.61 -11.23
CA ASN A 292 5.87 -4.98 -11.21
C ASN A 292 5.93 -3.57 -10.63
N ALA A 293 6.72 -3.35 -9.58
CA ALA A 293 6.98 -2.02 -9.04
C ALA A 293 7.54 -1.07 -10.11
N LEU A 294 8.59 -1.48 -10.83
CA LEU A 294 9.18 -0.66 -11.90
C LEU A 294 8.18 -0.39 -13.04
N LYS A 295 7.30 -1.34 -13.35
CA LYS A 295 6.25 -1.17 -14.37
C LYS A 295 5.20 -0.12 -13.97
N VAL A 296 4.79 -0.09 -12.70
CA VAL A 296 3.74 0.84 -12.23
C VAL A 296 4.28 2.23 -11.90
N LEU A 297 5.54 2.33 -11.46
CA LEU A 297 6.20 3.59 -11.08
C LEU A 297 6.71 4.36 -12.30
N LYS A 298 5.82 4.74 -13.22
CA LYS A 298 6.16 5.38 -14.52
C LYS A 298 7.07 6.61 -14.37
N ARG A 299 6.89 7.40 -13.31
CA ARG A 299 7.67 8.62 -13.05
C ARG A 299 9.09 8.35 -12.57
N MET A 300 9.39 7.16 -12.05
CA MET A 300 10.74 6.80 -11.57
C MET A 300 11.78 6.86 -12.69
N HIS A 301 11.42 6.44 -13.91
CA HIS A 301 12.30 6.50 -15.08
C HIS A 301 12.70 7.93 -15.45
N THR A 302 11.83 8.91 -15.21
CA THR A 302 12.11 10.34 -15.52
C THR A 302 13.23 10.92 -14.66
N PHE A 303 13.48 10.32 -13.48
CA PHE A 303 14.52 10.76 -12.55
C PHE A 303 15.82 9.98 -12.71
N MET A 304 15.77 8.71 -13.14
CA MET A 304 16.98 7.91 -13.38
C MET A 304 17.79 8.36 -14.61
N GLU A 305 17.16 9.03 -15.58
CA GLU A 305 17.86 9.55 -16.79
C GLU A 305 18.49 10.93 -16.59
N LYS A 306 18.23 11.60 -15.46
CA LYS A 306 18.72 12.97 -15.16
C LYS A 306 19.87 13.02 -14.15
N GLY A 307 20.32 11.87 -13.63
CA GLY A 307 21.51 11.73 -12.77
C GLY A 307 22.64 11.07 -13.51
#